data_AF-A0A6J2QRJ0-F1
#
_entry.id   AF-A0A6J2QRJ0-F1
#
_cell.length_a   1.000
_cell.length_b   1.000
_cell.length_c   1.000
_cell.angle_alpha   90.00
_cell.angle_beta   90.00
_cell.angle_gamma   90.00
#
_symmetry.space_group_name_H-M   'P 1'
#
loop_
_entity.id
_entity.type
_entity.pdbx_description
1 polymer ?
#
loop_
_entity_poly.entity_id
_entity_poly.type
_entity_poly.pdbx_seq_one_letter_code
_entity_poly.pdbx_strand_id
1 'polypeptide(L)'
;MSRAGLSCPGCGSSNVVDDDLYCQAQLVCVDCGSVVSEGALADDYVGDTEISYSRTTAVAKKPCMNLIKGLQRVKAICRILRVNGEIENLSQTYYSQAYQHVGFIRVSLQKKEVLAGCCVLVSCRLLNWPITMGTISCLLDADPMVVGVIYQEMVKILNIEAPIFNIADVMEAHSQEYQISSLHVPEELSENSKDLAKRAVALVELAADSWIVTGRQPIPIMMAAIYLSWQSLKPNKLRLKFTLDKFCQIAKVNKLKPAMKRITELKEVLCKLGKEIPWVNEAVTPDNVVRQVEDIVKHRYALLRRALRTHQDALLAECQASCEDSLTEESAPSQEQNSNASFLQQCELNAKRGRRDGDDNPCTLPELHSDTQDNQGPAPNWGKRMLFAPPCVIHAKKRRVEQRVLTDVTGDEEISDSEIDSYIRTPLEAREFARTQKMLSE
;
A
#
# COMPACT_ATOMS: atom_id res chain seq x y z
N MET A 1 62.40 0.83 4.91
CA MET A 1 63.07 -0.48 5.09
C MET A 1 64.52 -0.23 5.46
N SER A 2 65.05 -0.93 6.46
CA SER A 2 66.36 -0.69 7.05
C SER A 2 67.52 -1.07 6.10
N ARG A 3 68.47 -0.14 5.90
CA ARG A 3 69.70 -0.31 5.10
C ARG A 3 70.63 -1.33 5.76
N ALA A 4 70.66 -2.56 5.26
CA ALA A 4 71.68 -3.55 5.61
C ALA A 4 72.44 -3.97 4.34
N GLY A 5 73.71 -3.56 4.25
CA GLY A 5 74.75 -4.20 3.44
C GLY A 5 74.59 -4.17 1.91
N LEU A 6 74.60 -3.00 1.28
CA LEU A 6 74.81 -2.89 -0.17
C LEU A 6 76.31 -2.78 -0.45
N SER A 7 76.91 -3.85 -0.99
CA SER A 7 78.30 -3.85 -1.49
C SER A 7 78.30 -3.66 -3.01
N CYS A 8 79.22 -2.85 -3.53
CA CYS A 8 79.35 -2.62 -4.97
C CYS A 8 79.67 -3.94 -5.70
N PRO A 9 78.91 -4.32 -6.74
CA PRO A 9 79.16 -5.56 -7.49
C PRO A 9 80.45 -5.51 -8.32
N GLY A 10 80.97 -4.32 -8.64
CA GLY A 10 82.19 -4.16 -9.42
C GLY A 10 83.48 -4.33 -8.60
N CYS A 11 83.55 -3.72 -7.41
CA CYS A 11 84.78 -3.65 -6.61
C CYS A 11 84.66 -4.25 -5.20
N GLY A 12 83.46 -4.68 -4.79
CA GLY A 12 83.19 -5.21 -3.45
C GLY A 12 83.17 -4.17 -2.32
N SER A 13 83.39 -2.89 -2.61
CA SER A 13 83.39 -1.84 -1.60
C SER A 13 81.99 -1.64 -0.99
N SER A 14 81.95 -1.39 0.31
CA SER A 14 80.73 -0.98 1.04
C SER A 14 80.47 0.53 0.97
N ASN A 15 81.33 1.30 0.28
CA ASN A 15 81.24 2.76 0.18
C ASN A 15 80.32 3.17 -0.97
N VAL A 16 79.01 2.96 -0.78
CA VAL A 16 77.94 3.30 -1.73
C VAL A 16 77.15 4.48 -1.20
N VAL A 17 77.00 5.53 -2.02
CA VAL A 17 76.32 6.79 -1.67
C VAL A 17 75.18 7.08 -2.64
N ASP A 18 74.19 7.87 -2.18
CA ASP A 18 73.15 8.45 -3.04
C ASP A 18 73.72 9.66 -3.79
N ASP A 19 73.57 9.66 -5.11
CA ASP A 19 73.84 10.78 -5.98
C ASP A 19 72.51 11.35 -6.51
N ASP A 20 72.14 12.52 -5.98
CA ASP A 20 70.92 13.26 -6.31
C ASP A 20 71.20 14.46 -7.23
N LEU A 21 72.37 14.55 -7.87
CA LEU A 21 72.74 15.72 -8.69
C LEU A 21 71.91 15.89 -9.98
N TYR A 22 71.15 14.86 -10.39
CA TYR A 22 70.33 14.86 -11.60
C TYR A 22 68.85 14.53 -11.31
N CYS A 23 68.02 14.46 -12.36
CA CYS A 23 66.57 14.25 -12.25
C CYS A 23 66.15 12.89 -11.67
N GLN A 24 67.07 11.99 -11.34
CA GLN A 24 66.81 10.64 -10.85
C GLN A 24 67.87 10.29 -9.80
N ALA A 25 67.42 9.88 -8.61
CA ALA A 25 68.30 9.42 -7.54
C ALA A 25 68.98 8.10 -7.94
N GLN A 26 70.32 8.04 -7.81
CA GLN A 26 71.11 6.88 -8.15
C GLN A 26 72.04 6.50 -6.98
N LEU A 27 72.16 5.21 -6.68
CA LEU A 27 73.18 4.72 -5.76
C LEU A 27 74.46 4.41 -6.53
N VAL A 28 75.55 5.10 -6.19
CA VAL A 28 76.84 5.00 -6.87
C VAL A 28 77.94 4.65 -5.87
N CYS A 29 78.87 3.78 -6.27
CA CYS A 29 80.05 3.48 -5.48
C CYS A 29 81.11 4.58 -5.66
N VAL A 30 81.56 5.17 -4.55
CA VAL A 30 82.57 6.25 -4.58
C VAL A 30 83.94 5.76 -5.06
N ASP A 31 84.29 4.52 -4.73
CA ASP A 31 85.65 4.03 -4.93
C ASP A 31 85.93 3.57 -6.38
N CYS A 32 84.90 3.17 -7.13
CA CYS A 32 85.06 2.72 -8.52
C CYS A 32 84.09 3.39 -9.52
N GLY A 33 83.21 4.29 -9.05
CA GLY A 33 82.25 5.01 -9.89
C GLY A 33 81.14 4.14 -10.50
N SER A 34 80.98 2.90 -10.05
CA SER A 34 79.94 2.00 -10.58
C SER A 34 78.58 2.33 -9.97
N VAL A 35 77.56 2.46 -10.83
CA VAL A 35 76.16 2.59 -10.41
C VAL A 35 75.70 1.24 -9.86
N VAL A 36 75.41 1.20 -8.56
CA VAL A 36 74.99 0.00 -7.83
C VAL A 36 73.50 -0.24 -8.03
N SER A 37 72.71 0.83 -8.04
CA SER A 37 71.32 0.79 -8.50
C SER A 37 70.92 2.18 -8.97
N GLU A 38 70.39 2.25 -10.18
CA GLU A 38 69.65 3.42 -10.64
C GLU A 38 68.23 3.31 -10.09
N GLY A 39 67.64 4.41 -9.62
CA GLY A 39 66.26 4.41 -9.14
C GLY A 39 65.38 3.66 -10.13
N ALA A 40 64.71 2.59 -9.69
CA ALA A 40 63.71 1.95 -10.52
C ALA A 40 62.76 3.05 -10.99
N LEU A 41 62.32 3.01 -12.26
CA LEU A 41 61.14 3.79 -12.68
C LEU A 41 60.11 3.57 -11.59
N ALA A 42 59.87 4.60 -10.78
CA ALA A 42 59.21 4.39 -9.52
C ALA A 42 57.84 3.79 -9.85
N ASP A 43 57.64 2.54 -9.45
CA ASP A 43 56.31 1.99 -9.18
C ASP A 43 55.83 2.60 -7.85
N ASP A 44 56.04 3.91 -7.69
CA ASP A 44 55.28 4.71 -6.77
C ASP A 44 53.90 4.76 -7.37
N TYR A 45 53.12 3.77 -6.95
CA TYR A 45 51.72 3.51 -7.17
C TYR A 45 50.88 4.74 -6.75
N VAL A 46 51.02 5.84 -7.49
CA VAL A 46 49.94 6.81 -7.63
C VAL A 46 49.00 6.16 -8.64
N GLY A 47 48.14 5.30 -8.10
CA GLY A 47 47.42 4.28 -8.85
C GLY A 47 46.86 4.76 -10.17
N ASP A 48 47.39 4.22 -11.26
CA ASP A 48 46.71 4.24 -12.53
C ASP A 48 46.95 2.92 -13.28
N THR A 49 45.89 2.13 -13.29
CA THR A 49 45.40 1.24 -14.35
C THR A 49 46.34 1.00 -15.55
N GLU A 50 46.57 -0.27 -15.89
CA GLU A 50 46.93 -0.70 -17.25
C GLU A 50 46.19 0.14 -18.30
N ILE A 51 46.91 1.03 -18.99
CA ILE A 51 46.36 1.80 -20.10
C ILE A 51 46.30 0.85 -21.30
N SER A 52 45.26 0.02 -21.33
CA SER A 52 44.82 -0.62 -22.55
C SER A 52 44.29 0.47 -23.49
N TYR A 53 44.94 0.69 -24.63
CA TYR A 53 44.51 1.61 -25.69
C TYR A 53 43.06 1.37 -26.17
N SER A 54 42.47 0.21 -25.84
CA SER A 54 41.07 -0.10 -26.10
C SER A 54 40.08 0.58 -25.13
N ARG A 55 40.51 1.00 -23.92
CA ARG A 55 39.66 1.68 -22.92
C ARG A 55 39.61 3.20 -23.09
N THR A 56 40.64 3.82 -23.66
CA THR A 56 40.75 5.29 -23.75
C THR A 56 39.94 5.92 -24.90
N THR A 57 39.42 5.13 -25.83
CA THR A 57 38.43 5.61 -26.83
C THR A 57 36.98 5.50 -26.35
N ALA A 58 36.73 4.91 -25.18
CA ALA A 58 35.43 4.93 -24.54
C ALA A 58 35.17 6.34 -23.99
N VAL A 59 34.75 7.25 -24.86
CA VAL A 59 34.17 8.53 -24.46
C VAL A 59 33.09 8.21 -23.45
N ALA A 60 33.27 8.61 -22.19
CA ALA A 60 32.25 8.48 -21.18
C ALA A 60 30.95 9.04 -21.77
N LYS A 61 29.96 8.17 -22.01
CA LYS A 61 28.73 8.56 -22.70
C LYS A 61 28.13 9.74 -21.95
N LYS A 62 28.15 10.93 -22.58
CA LYS A 62 27.49 12.09 -22.00
C LYS A 62 26.02 11.71 -21.76
N PRO A 63 25.49 11.88 -20.54
CA PRO A 63 24.11 11.53 -20.25
C PRO A 63 23.19 12.36 -21.15
N CYS A 64 22.11 11.75 -21.64
CA CYS A 64 21.17 12.45 -22.51
C CYS A 64 20.53 13.63 -21.76
N MET A 65 20.18 14.70 -22.48
CA MET A 65 19.63 15.91 -21.85
C MET A 65 18.38 15.65 -21.01
N ASN A 66 17.55 14.70 -21.45
CA ASN A 66 16.33 14.32 -20.74
C ASN A 66 16.64 13.59 -19.42
N LEU A 67 17.70 12.78 -19.36
CA LEU A 67 18.16 12.16 -18.12
C LEU A 67 18.68 13.22 -17.14
N ILE A 68 19.46 14.19 -17.62
CA ILE A 68 19.95 15.30 -16.79
C ILE A 68 18.78 16.12 -16.22
N LYS A 69 17.81 16.51 -17.07
CA LYS A 69 16.60 17.22 -16.64
C LYS A 69 15.77 16.41 -15.64
N GLY A 70 15.63 15.10 -15.88
CA GLY A 70 14.95 14.19 -14.97
C GLY A 70 15.60 14.11 -13.59
N LEU A 71 16.93 13.96 -13.54
CA LEU A 71 17.69 13.98 -12.28
C LEU A 71 17.60 15.33 -11.56
N GLN A 72 17.65 16.44 -12.29
CA GLN A 72 17.42 17.76 -11.71
C GLN A 72 16.01 17.88 -11.13
N ARG A 73 14.99 17.29 -11.78
CA ARG A 73 13.61 17.26 -11.28
C ARG A 73 13.50 16.41 -10.01
N VAL A 74 14.14 15.25 -9.93
CA VAL A 74 14.23 14.44 -8.70
C VAL A 74 14.79 15.28 -7.55
N LYS A 75 15.92 15.96 -7.76
CA LYS A 75 16.53 16.85 -6.75
C LYS A 75 15.60 17.98 -6.33
N ALA A 76 14.91 18.61 -7.29
CA ALA A 76 13.96 19.67 -7.00
C ALA A 76 12.82 19.18 -6.10
N ILE A 77 12.24 18.01 -6.40
CA ILE A 77 11.16 17.41 -5.60
C ILE A 77 11.66 17.07 -4.19
N CYS A 78 12.83 16.46 -4.05
CA CYS A 78 13.43 16.16 -2.74
C CYS A 78 13.64 17.42 -1.90
N ARG A 79 14.11 18.52 -2.51
CA ARG A 79 14.30 19.81 -1.84
C ARG A 79 12.99 20.47 -1.41
N ILE A 80 11.94 20.39 -2.24
CA ILE A 80 10.60 20.90 -1.89
C ILE A 80 10.04 20.14 -0.69
N LEU A 81 10.19 18.82 -0.69
CA LEU A 81 9.73 17.94 0.39
C LEU A 81 10.64 17.93 1.63
N ARG A 82 11.84 18.53 1.54
CA ARG A 82 12.87 18.56 2.59
C ARG A 82 13.23 17.18 3.13
N VAL A 83 13.36 16.20 2.23
CA VAL A 83 13.74 14.83 2.59
C VAL A 83 15.23 14.71 2.91
N ASN A 84 15.62 13.66 3.63
CA ASN A 84 17.01 13.35 3.94
C ASN A 84 17.84 13.11 2.65
N GLY A 85 19.14 13.41 2.67
CA GLY A 85 20.06 13.20 1.55
C GLY A 85 20.16 11.74 1.11
N GLU A 86 19.97 10.78 2.02
CA GLU A 86 19.87 9.35 1.70
C GLU A 86 18.71 9.06 0.74
N ILE A 87 17.52 9.64 0.99
CA ILE A 87 16.35 9.53 0.11
C ILE A 87 16.66 10.15 -1.25
N GLU A 88 17.34 11.29 -1.29
CA GLU A 88 17.73 11.96 -2.54
C GLU A 88 18.68 11.10 -3.38
N ASN A 89 19.68 10.47 -2.76
CA ASN A 89 20.64 9.60 -3.44
C ASN A 89 19.97 8.32 -3.96
N LEU A 90 19.11 7.69 -3.15
CA LEU A 90 18.36 6.51 -3.55
C LEU A 90 17.42 6.82 -4.72
N SER A 91 16.71 7.95 -4.65
CA SER A 91 15.80 8.39 -5.71
C SER A 91 16.51 8.63 -7.05
N GLN A 92 17.70 9.24 -7.01
CA GLN A 92 18.52 9.44 -8.22
C GLN A 92 19.02 8.11 -8.82
N THR A 93 19.37 7.15 -7.96
CA THR A 93 19.82 5.83 -8.38
C THR A 93 18.68 5.08 -9.09
N TYR A 94 17.50 5.02 -8.47
CA TYR A 94 16.33 4.39 -9.08
C TYR A 94 15.87 5.09 -10.35
N TYR A 95 15.93 6.42 -10.40
CA TYR A 95 15.60 7.15 -11.64
C TYR A 95 16.55 6.78 -12.77
N SER A 96 17.86 6.72 -12.49
CA SER A 96 18.87 6.36 -13.50
C SER A 96 18.69 4.94 -14.00
N GLN A 97 18.41 3.99 -13.10
CA GLN A 97 18.13 2.59 -13.44
C GLN A 97 16.84 2.45 -14.25
N ALA A 98 15.75 3.08 -13.80
CA ALA A 98 14.46 3.04 -14.50
C ALA A 98 14.57 3.66 -15.91
N TYR A 99 15.28 4.79 -16.04
CA TYR A 99 15.42 5.50 -17.31
C TYR A 99 16.13 4.66 -18.39
N GLN A 100 17.07 3.81 -17.98
CA GLN A 100 17.81 2.93 -18.90
C GLN A 100 16.97 1.75 -19.40
N HIS A 101 15.88 1.40 -18.70
CA HIS A 101 15.02 0.29 -19.07
C HIS A 101 14.22 0.57 -20.35
N VAL A 102 14.01 -0.45 -21.18
CA VAL A 102 13.31 -0.36 -22.47
C VAL A 102 11.90 0.22 -22.32
N GLY A 103 11.24 -0.06 -21.20
CA GLY A 103 9.90 0.44 -20.87
C GLY A 103 9.83 1.96 -20.65
N PHE A 104 10.92 2.62 -20.24
CA PHE A 104 10.91 4.07 -19.95
C PHE A 104 11.80 4.90 -20.89
N ILE A 105 12.68 4.27 -21.66
CA ILE A 105 13.57 5.01 -22.56
C ILE A 105 12.80 5.67 -23.71
N ARG A 106 11.77 4.99 -24.26
CA ARG A 106 10.94 5.42 -25.40
C ARG A 106 9.54 5.93 -25.02
N VAL A 107 9.39 6.57 -23.85
CA VAL A 107 8.12 7.16 -23.41
C VAL A 107 8.08 8.67 -23.54
N SER A 108 6.87 9.24 -23.47
CA SER A 108 6.62 10.68 -23.50
C SER A 108 7.35 11.41 -22.36
N LEU A 109 7.61 12.70 -22.57
CA LEU A 109 8.27 13.54 -21.56
C LEU A 109 7.49 13.59 -20.25
N GLN A 110 6.16 13.73 -20.31
CA GLN A 110 5.29 13.73 -19.14
C GLN A 110 5.44 12.45 -18.30
N LYS A 111 5.53 11.27 -18.95
CA LYS A 111 5.78 10.01 -18.23
C LYS A 111 7.16 10.01 -17.55
N LYS A 112 8.18 10.61 -18.16
CA LYS A 112 9.53 10.73 -17.60
C LYS A 112 9.60 11.70 -16.41
N GLU A 113 8.76 12.72 -16.40
CA GLU A 113 8.62 13.64 -15.27
C GLU A 113 7.87 12.99 -14.11
N VAL A 114 6.80 12.24 -14.40
CA VAL A 114 6.07 11.49 -13.38
C VAL A 114 6.94 10.39 -12.77
N LEU A 115 7.76 9.71 -13.60
CA LEU A 115 8.74 8.73 -13.13
C LEU A 115 9.68 9.32 -12.07
N ALA A 116 10.09 10.59 -12.21
CA ALA A 116 10.93 11.25 -11.21
C ALA A 116 10.22 11.31 -9.83
N GLY A 117 8.94 11.68 -9.80
CA GLY A 117 8.16 11.67 -8.56
C GLY A 117 7.89 10.26 -8.03
N CYS A 118 7.69 9.27 -8.90
CA CYS A 118 7.56 7.86 -8.49
C CYS A 118 8.84 7.34 -7.82
N CYS A 119 10.03 7.69 -8.34
CA CYS A 119 11.31 7.33 -7.73
C CYS A 119 11.50 7.97 -6.35
N VAL A 120 11.05 9.21 -6.18
CA VAL A 120 11.04 9.85 -4.85
C VAL A 120 10.06 9.14 -3.92
N LEU A 121 8.84 8.86 -4.40
CA LEU A 121 7.82 8.20 -3.60
C LEU A 121 8.25 6.82 -3.10
N VAL A 122 8.85 5.98 -3.96
CA VAL A 122 9.31 4.65 -3.55
C VAL A 122 10.44 4.73 -2.53
N SER A 123 11.37 5.66 -2.73
CA SER A 123 12.49 5.89 -1.80
C SER A 123 12.00 6.38 -0.44
N CYS A 124 11.02 7.28 -0.43
CA CYS A 124 10.35 7.72 0.80
C CYS A 124 9.68 6.54 1.52
N ARG A 125 8.99 5.65 0.80
CA ARG A 125 8.35 4.48 1.43
C ARG A 125 9.34 3.49 2.01
N LEU A 126 10.45 3.23 1.31
CA LEU A 126 11.51 2.32 1.80
C LEU A 126 12.15 2.83 3.09
N LEU A 127 12.23 4.15 3.26
CA LEU A 127 12.82 4.81 4.43
C LEU A 127 11.75 5.33 5.42
N ASN A 128 10.52 4.81 5.35
CA ASN A 128 9.39 5.15 6.23
C ASN A 128 9.11 6.65 6.35
N TRP A 129 9.34 7.41 5.28
CA TRP A 129 9.01 8.83 5.21
C TRP A 129 7.55 9.02 4.74
N PRO A 130 6.70 9.68 5.56
CA PRO A 130 5.24 9.67 5.38
C PRO A 130 4.78 10.59 4.24
N ILE A 131 4.73 10.07 3.00
CA ILE A 131 4.23 10.77 1.82
C ILE A 131 3.13 9.99 1.11
N THR A 132 2.09 10.72 0.71
CA THR A 132 0.99 10.17 -0.09
C THR A 132 1.23 10.32 -1.59
N MET A 133 0.62 9.44 -2.39
CA MET A 133 0.60 9.60 -3.86
C MET A 133 -0.06 10.91 -4.29
N GLY A 134 -1.06 11.39 -3.53
CA GLY A 134 -1.74 12.66 -3.81
C GLY A 134 -0.79 13.86 -3.71
N THR A 135 0.10 13.87 -2.71
CA THR A 135 1.11 14.92 -2.56
C THR A 135 2.05 14.97 -3.77
N ILE A 136 2.53 13.81 -4.23
CA ILE A 136 3.41 13.73 -5.41
C ILE A 136 2.68 14.15 -6.68
N SER A 137 1.44 13.70 -6.86
CA SER A 137 0.56 14.12 -7.95
C SER A 137 0.37 15.64 -7.99
N CYS A 138 0.14 16.27 -6.83
CA CYS A 138 0.02 17.72 -6.72
C CYS A 138 1.33 18.45 -7.04
N LEU A 139 2.47 17.96 -6.57
CA LEU A 139 3.79 18.56 -6.87
C LEU A 139 4.19 18.45 -8.35
N LEU A 140 3.69 17.43 -9.04
CA LEU A 140 3.96 17.18 -10.45
C LEU A 140 2.88 17.74 -11.40
N ASP A 141 1.78 18.28 -10.85
CA ASP A 141 0.58 18.66 -11.63
C ASP A 141 0.12 17.54 -12.57
N ALA A 142 0.08 16.30 -12.05
CA ALA A 142 -0.22 15.09 -12.81
C ALA A 142 -1.42 14.34 -12.20
N ASP A 143 -2.22 13.70 -13.04
CA ASP A 143 -3.35 12.87 -12.61
C ASP A 143 -2.88 11.71 -11.69
N PRO A 144 -3.44 11.56 -10.47
CA PRO A 144 -3.12 10.46 -9.56
C PRO A 144 -3.20 9.07 -10.21
N MET A 145 -4.10 8.87 -11.19
CA MET A 145 -4.22 7.58 -11.89
C MET A 145 -2.98 7.28 -12.73
N VAL A 146 -2.46 8.30 -13.44
CA VAL A 146 -1.25 8.18 -14.26
C VAL A 146 -0.03 7.92 -13.36
N VAL A 147 0.06 8.63 -12.23
CA VAL A 147 1.11 8.39 -11.23
C VAL A 147 1.05 6.96 -10.70
N GLY A 148 -0.14 6.44 -10.41
CA GLY A 148 -0.35 5.08 -9.94
C GLY A 148 0.12 4.01 -10.93
N VAL A 149 -0.23 4.15 -12.21
CA VAL A 149 0.18 3.21 -13.28
C VAL A 149 1.70 3.21 -13.43
N ILE A 150 2.33 4.39 -13.52
CA ILE A 150 3.78 4.50 -13.69
C ILE A 150 4.52 3.98 -12.46
N TYR A 151 3.99 4.24 -11.26
CA TYR A 151 4.54 3.70 -10.02
C TYR A 151 4.54 2.17 -10.01
N GLN A 152 3.42 1.53 -10.38
CA GLN A 152 3.32 0.07 -10.45
C GLN A 152 4.26 -0.52 -11.51
N GLU A 153 4.32 0.10 -12.70
CA GLU A 153 5.22 -0.30 -13.78
C GLU A 153 6.69 -0.21 -13.34
N MET A 154 7.08 0.89 -12.70
CA MET A 154 8.43 1.11 -12.18
C MET A 154 8.80 0.08 -11.10
N VAL A 155 7.93 -0.15 -10.12
CA VAL A 155 8.15 -1.12 -9.04
C VAL A 155 8.33 -2.53 -9.60
N LYS A 156 7.52 -2.91 -10.59
CA LYS A 156 7.63 -4.21 -11.27
C LYS A 156 8.93 -4.34 -12.06
N ILE A 157 9.33 -3.30 -12.80
CA ILE A 157 10.56 -3.31 -13.61
C ILE A 157 11.82 -3.38 -12.75
N LEU A 158 11.85 -2.61 -11.66
CA LEU A 158 13.01 -2.56 -10.77
C LEU A 158 12.99 -3.67 -9.69
N ASN A 159 11.97 -4.53 -9.70
CA ASN A 159 11.74 -5.59 -8.71
C ASN A 159 11.88 -5.10 -7.26
N ILE A 160 11.22 -3.97 -6.95
CA ILE A 160 11.30 -3.35 -5.62
C ILE A 160 10.17 -3.91 -4.74
N GLU A 161 10.52 -4.48 -3.60
CA GLU A 161 9.56 -4.80 -2.55
C GLU A 161 9.31 -3.55 -1.69
N ALA A 162 8.40 -2.69 -2.14
CA ALA A 162 8.07 -1.47 -1.41
C ALA A 162 7.17 -1.79 -0.19
N PRO A 163 7.46 -1.22 1.00
CA PRO A 163 6.61 -1.36 2.17
C PRO A 163 5.18 -0.90 1.91
N ILE A 164 4.22 -1.60 2.53
CA ILE A 164 2.81 -1.24 2.48
C ILE A 164 2.63 0.11 3.17
N PHE A 165 1.87 1.01 2.54
CA PHE A 165 1.54 2.31 3.11
C PHE A 165 0.81 2.16 4.45
N ASN A 166 1.39 2.71 5.52
CA ASN A 166 0.77 2.77 6.83
C ASN A 166 0.14 4.15 7.07
N ILE A 167 -1.13 4.16 7.46
CA ILE A 167 -1.88 5.39 7.75
C ILE A 167 -1.35 6.07 9.01
N ALA A 168 -0.86 5.30 9.99
CA ALA A 168 -0.38 5.83 11.27
C ALA A 168 0.77 6.83 11.07
N ASP A 169 1.70 6.54 10.15
CA ASP A 169 2.91 7.34 9.91
C ASP A 169 2.57 8.74 9.34
N VAL A 170 1.47 8.85 8.59
CA VAL A 170 1.01 10.11 7.99
C VAL A 170 0.07 10.88 8.91
N MET A 171 -0.49 10.23 9.94
CA MET A 171 -1.54 10.81 10.77
C MET A 171 -1.08 12.08 11.49
N GLU A 172 0.14 12.10 12.01
CA GLU A 172 0.66 13.27 12.73
C GLU A 172 0.76 14.48 11.80
N ALA A 173 1.38 14.32 10.63
CA ALA A 173 1.48 15.39 9.63
C ALA A 173 0.09 15.87 9.17
N HIS A 174 -0.82 14.93 8.88
CA HIS A 174 -2.18 15.26 8.48
C HIS A 174 -2.98 15.94 9.60
N SER A 175 -2.72 15.65 10.88
CA SER A 175 -3.38 16.34 12.00
C SER A 175 -2.99 17.81 12.13
N GLN A 176 -1.76 18.16 11.72
CA GLN A 176 -1.25 19.54 11.77
C GLN A 176 -1.89 20.45 10.71
N GLU A 177 -2.45 19.87 9.64
CA GLU A 177 -3.20 20.62 8.63
C GLU A 177 -4.49 21.25 9.20
N TYR A 178 -5.03 20.70 10.29
CA TYR A 178 -6.28 21.15 10.90
C TYR A 178 -6.01 22.32 11.85
N GLN A 179 -6.55 23.49 11.52
CA GLN A 179 -6.38 24.72 12.32
C GLN A 179 -7.27 24.72 13.58
N ILE A 180 -7.07 23.76 14.50
CA ILE A 180 -7.90 23.56 15.70
C ILE A 180 -7.17 23.97 16.99
N SER A 181 -5.95 24.51 16.89
CA SER A 181 -5.22 25.04 18.05
C SER A 181 -5.93 26.26 18.66
N SER A 182 -5.61 26.57 19.92
CA SER A 182 -6.16 27.72 20.66
C SER A 182 -5.99 29.08 19.96
N LEU A 183 -5.04 29.20 19.04
CA LEU A 183 -4.82 30.39 18.23
C LEU A 183 -5.91 30.64 17.17
N HIS A 184 -6.59 29.59 16.73
CA HIS A 184 -7.50 29.65 15.57
C HIS A 184 -8.98 29.51 15.95
N VAL A 185 -9.26 28.87 17.10
CA VAL A 185 -10.60 28.43 17.47
C VAL A 185 -10.83 28.67 18.98
N PRO A 186 -12.06 28.98 19.43
CA PRO A 186 -12.37 29.16 20.86
C PRO A 186 -11.91 27.98 21.73
N GLU A 187 -11.58 28.27 22.99
CA GLU A 187 -11.01 27.30 23.93
C GLU A 187 -11.85 26.02 24.11
N GLU A 188 -13.18 26.15 24.05
CA GLU A 188 -14.11 25.03 24.15
C GLU A 188 -13.99 24.04 22.99
N LEU A 189 -13.54 24.49 21.82
CA LEU A 189 -13.40 23.72 20.59
C LEU A 189 -11.93 23.49 20.23
N SER A 190 -10.99 24.08 20.97
CA SER A 190 -9.57 23.96 20.70
C SER A 190 -8.98 22.68 21.29
N GLU A 191 -7.98 22.14 20.58
CA GLU A 191 -7.23 20.96 21.01
C GLU A 191 -5.75 21.02 20.65
N ASN A 192 -4.96 20.24 21.39
CA ASN A 192 -3.55 20.00 21.08
C ASN A 192 -3.42 19.02 19.91
N SER A 193 -2.62 19.38 18.90
CA SER A 193 -2.37 18.52 17.73
C SER A 193 -1.76 17.16 18.12
N LYS A 194 -0.92 17.10 19.16
CA LYS A 194 -0.29 15.84 19.62
C LYS A 194 -1.31 14.88 20.23
N ASP A 195 -2.19 15.38 21.10
CA ASP A 195 -3.22 14.56 21.74
C ASP A 195 -4.27 14.09 20.73
N LEU A 196 -4.60 14.99 19.78
CA LEU A 196 -5.47 14.69 18.65
C LEU A 196 -4.88 13.58 17.76
N ALA A 197 -3.61 13.69 17.39
CA ALA A 197 -2.91 12.69 16.60
C ALA A 197 -2.84 11.35 17.32
N LYS A 198 -2.47 11.34 18.60
CA LYS A 198 -2.37 10.11 19.41
C LYS A 198 -3.71 9.35 19.44
N ARG A 199 -4.82 10.06 19.68
CA ARG A 199 -6.15 9.44 19.68
C ARG A 199 -6.59 9.01 18.28
N ALA A 200 -6.25 9.78 17.26
CA ALA A 200 -6.59 9.46 15.87
C ALA A 200 -5.83 8.21 15.37
N VAL A 201 -4.54 8.07 15.71
CA VAL A 201 -3.76 6.86 15.41
C VAL A 201 -4.43 5.64 16.04
N ALA A 202 -4.81 5.73 17.31
CA ALA A 202 -5.42 4.61 18.02
C ALA A 202 -6.80 4.22 17.46
N LEU A 203 -7.59 5.21 16.98
CA LEU A 203 -8.84 4.95 16.24
C LEU A 203 -8.59 4.34 14.86
N VAL A 204 -7.53 4.72 14.16
CA VAL A 204 -7.17 4.12 12.86
C VAL A 204 -6.69 2.68 13.03
N GLU A 205 -5.91 2.39 14.07
CA GLU A 205 -5.53 1.02 14.40
C GLU A 205 -6.77 0.17 14.71
N LEU A 206 -7.72 0.70 15.48
CA LEU A 206 -9.01 0.04 15.70
C LEU A 206 -9.80 -0.15 14.40
N ALA A 207 -9.74 0.82 13.48
CA ALA A 207 -10.36 0.73 12.16
C ALA A 207 -9.72 -0.37 11.29
N ALA A 208 -8.41 -0.58 11.44
CA ALA A 208 -7.68 -1.65 10.77
C ALA A 208 -8.11 -3.02 11.30
N ASP A 209 -8.18 -3.17 12.63
CA ASP A 209 -8.62 -4.41 13.30
C ASP A 209 -10.08 -4.79 12.98
N SER A 210 -10.90 -3.82 12.56
CA SER A 210 -12.33 -3.98 12.25
C SER A 210 -12.68 -3.94 10.76
N TRP A 211 -11.70 -4.08 9.86
CA TRP A 211 -11.89 -4.13 8.40
C TRP A 211 -12.45 -2.84 7.76
N ILE A 212 -12.30 -1.69 8.42
CA ILE A 212 -12.71 -0.39 7.87
C ILE A 212 -11.65 0.17 6.90
N VAL A 213 -10.37 -0.19 7.09
CA VAL A 213 -9.24 0.38 6.33
C VAL A 213 -9.00 -0.31 4.98
N THR A 214 -9.09 -1.64 4.95
CA THR A 214 -8.64 -2.46 3.82
C THR A 214 -9.34 -2.11 2.51
N GLY A 215 -8.55 -1.84 1.46
CA GLY A 215 -9.05 -1.54 0.11
C GLY A 215 -9.68 -0.16 -0.06
N ARG A 216 -9.46 0.77 0.88
CA ARG A 216 -10.08 2.11 0.85
C ARG A 216 -9.04 3.23 0.82
N GLN A 217 -9.48 4.40 0.38
CA GLN A 217 -8.64 5.59 0.39
C GLN A 217 -8.36 6.02 1.84
N PRO A 218 -7.09 6.34 2.18
CA PRO A 218 -6.70 6.65 3.56
C PRO A 218 -7.20 8.02 4.05
N ILE A 219 -7.22 9.05 3.18
CA ILE A 219 -7.55 10.43 3.59
C ILE A 219 -8.94 10.56 4.23
N PRO A 220 -10.03 10.00 3.66
CA PRO A 220 -11.33 10.02 4.32
C PRO A 220 -11.39 9.27 5.66
N ILE A 221 -10.56 8.25 5.86
CA ILE A 221 -10.47 7.52 7.13
C ILE A 221 -9.75 8.38 8.16
N MET A 222 -8.64 9.03 7.78
CA MET A 222 -7.92 9.96 8.66
C MET A 222 -8.81 11.12 9.10
N MET A 223 -9.58 11.71 8.19
CA MET A 223 -10.55 12.78 8.51
C MET A 223 -11.60 12.31 9.51
N ALA A 224 -12.16 11.10 9.32
CA ALA A 224 -13.14 10.53 10.25
C ALA A 224 -12.54 10.27 11.63
N ALA A 225 -11.32 9.72 11.69
CA ALA A 225 -10.61 9.46 12.94
C ALA A 225 -10.26 10.75 13.68
N ILE A 226 -9.78 11.79 12.98
CA ILE A 226 -9.50 13.11 13.57
C ILE A 226 -10.77 13.74 14.13
N TYR A 227 -11.86 13.73 13.37
CA TYR A 227 -13.14 14.27 13.81
C TYR A 227 -13.65 13.59 15.09
N LEU A 228 -13.66 12.25 15.13
CA LEU A 228 -14.08 11.50 16.32
C LEU A 228 -13.11 11.66 17.50
N SER A 229 -11.81 11.80 17.23
CA SER A 229 -10.81 12.10 18.25
C SER A 229 -11.06 13.46 18.89
N TRP A 230 -11.32 14.48 18.08
CA TRP A 230 -11.63 15.82 18.54
C TRP A 230 -12.91 15.87 19.38
N GLN A 231 -13.96 15.14 18.98
CA GLN A 231 -15.20 15.07 19.75
C GLN A 231 -15.02 14.33 21.09
N SER A 232 -14.17 13.30 21.13
CA SER A 232 -13.99 12.46 22.33
C SER A 232 -13.03 13.04 23.36
N LEU A 233 -12.09 13.91 22.99
CA LEU A 233 -11.12 14.50 23.93
C LEU A 233 -11.80 15.37 25.00
N LYS A 234 -12.75 16.21 24.58
CA LYS A 234 -13.59 17.01 25.48
C LYS A 234 -15.06 16.90 25.06
N PRO A 235 -15.79 15.88 25.50
CA PRO A 235 -17.16 15.62 25.03
C PRO A 235 -18.18 16.59 25.63
N ASN A 236 -18.20 17.82 25.11
CA ASN A 236 -19.18 18.85 25.48
C ASN A 236 -20.47 18.71 24.65
N LYS A 237 -21.61 19.17 25.19
CA LYS A 237 -22.91 19.18 24.47
C LYS A 237 -22.79 19.86 23.09
N LEU A 238 -21.94 20.89 22.98
CA LEU A 238 -21.66 21.60 21.73
C LEU A 238 -20.88 20.73 20.73
N ARG A 239 -19.79 20.06 21.17
CA ARG A 239 -18.96 19.22 20.29
C ARG A 239 -19.72 18.00 19.77
N LEU A 240 -20.54 17.38 20.61
CA LEU A 240 -21.32 16.20 20.23
C LEU A 240 -22.42 16.53 19.21
N LYS A 241 -23.04 17.72 19.29
CA LYS A 241 -24.00 18.22 18.30
C LYS A 241 -23.35 18.86 17.07
N PHE A 242 -22.04 19.05 17.09
CA PHE A 242 -21.30 19.63 15.98
C PHE A 242 -21.31 18.64 14.81
N THR A 243 -21.52 19.14 13.59
CA THR A 243 -21.50 18.30 12.38
C THR A 243 -20.12 18.31 11.74
N LEU A 244 -19.83 17.31 10.91
CA LEU A 244 -18.57 17.27 10.15
C LEU A 244 -18.40 18.52 9.27
N ASP A 245 -19.48 19.02 8.66
CA ASP A 245 -19.43 20.23 7.83
C ASP A 245 -18.92 21.44 8.61
N LYS A 246 -19.48 21.67 9.81
CA LYS A 246 -19.06 22.76 10.68
C LYS A 246 -17.62 22.54 11.16
N PHE A 247 -17.26 21.29 11.45
CA PHE A 247 -15.89 20.94 11.86
C PHE A 247 -14.86 21.28 10.77
N CYS A 248 -15.14 20.88 9.54
CA CYS A 248 -14.29 21.20 8.39
C CYS A 248 -14.16 22.73 8.17
N GLN A 249 -15.24 23.48 8.38
CA GLN A 249 -15.23 24.95 8.28
C GLN A 249 -14.32 25.60 9.33
N ILE A 250 -14.42 25.19 10.61
CA ILE A 250 -13.57 25.76 11.67
C ILE A 250 -12.10 25.35 11.50
N ALA A 251 -11.85 24.11 11.05
CA ALA A 251 -10.51 23.59 10.86
C ALA A 251 -9.86 24.06 9.54
N LYS A 252 -10.61 24.75 8.67
CA LYS A 252 -10.22 25.18 7.32
C LYS A 252 -9.75 24.05 6.40
N VAL A 253 -10.44 22.91 6.46
CA VAL A 253 -10.16 21.72 5.63
C VAL A 253 -11.33 21.43 4.70
N ASN A 254 -11.03 20.96 3.48
CA ASN A 254 -12.04 20.57 2.51
C ASN A 254 -12.75 19.28 2.92
N LYS A 255 -14.08 19.30 3.01
CA LYS A 255 -14.87 18.10 3.32
C LYS A 255 -14.75 17.04 2.24
N LEU A 256 -14.45 15.82 2.65
CA LEU A 256 -14.47 14.64 1.78
C LEU A 256 -15.79 13.89 1.91
N LYS A 257 -16.52 13.72 0.80
CA LYS A 257 -17.80 13.00 0.77
C LYS A 257 -17.72 11.59 1.39
N PRO A 258 -16.67 10.78 1.16
CA PRO A 258 -16.58 9.45 1.78
C PRO A 258 -16.37 9.46 3.29
N ALA A 259 -15.90 10.57 3.88
CA ALA A 259 -15.59 10.65 5.31
C ALA A 259 -16.84 10.46 6.17
N MET A 260 -18.02 10.94 5.73
CA MET A 260 -19.28 10.72 6.44
C MET A 260 -19.59 9.23 6.61
N LYS A 261 -19.37 8.42 5.56
CA LYS A 261 -19.57 6.96 5.63
C LYS A 261 -18.54 6.30 6.55
N ARG A 262 -17.31 6.81 6.58
CA ARG A 262 -16.26 6.30 7.50
C ARG A 262 -16.61 6.60 8.96
N ILE A 263 -17.19 7.76 9.25
CA ILE A 263 -17.66 8.13 10.59
C ILE A 263 -18.77 7.20 11.05
N THR A 264 -19.76 6.90 10.20
CA THR A 264 -20.86 5.99 10.56
C THR A 264 -20.35 4.58 10.85
N GLU A 265 -19.50 4.03 9.98
CA GLU A 265 -18.90 2.70 10.19
C GLU A 265 -18.04 2.64 11.46
N LEU A 266 -17.24 3.68 11.72
CA LEU A 266 -16.45 3.78 12.96
C LEU A 266 -17.34 3.85 14.19
N LYS A 267 -18.41 4.66 14.16
CA LYS A 267 -19.39 4.73 15.25
C LYS A 267 -20.08 3.39 15.48
N GLU A 268 -20.42 2.65 14.43
CA GLU A 268 -21.01 1.31 14.55
C GLU A 268 -20.06 0.32 15.23
N VAL A 269 -18.78 0.31 14.84
CA VAL A 269 -17.75 -0.53 15.50
C VAL A 269 -17.57 -0.12 16.95
N LEU A 270 -17.47 1.18 17.24
CA LEU A 270 -17.37 1.69 18.60
C LEU A 270 -18.61 1.30 19.42
N CYS A 271 -19.82 1.32 18.85
CA CYS A 271 -21.04 0.90 19.55
C CYS A 271 -21.02 -0.59 19.87
N LYS A 272 -20.55 -1.44 18.95
CA LYS A 272 -20.38 -2.88 19.20
C LYS A 272 -19.43 -3.13 20.38
N LEU A 273 -18.33 -2.37 20.46
CA LEU A 273 -17.34 -2.49 21.54
C LEU A 273 -17.80 -1.85 22.85
N GLY A 274 -18.51 -0.73 22.78
CA GLY A 274 -19.03 -0.03 23.96
C GLY A 274 -20.04 -0.86 24.75
N LYS A 275 -20.85 -1.70 24.06
CA LYS A 275 -21.78 -2.64 24.70
C LYS A 275 -21.09 -3.69 25.57
N GLU A 276 -19.81 -3.95 25.33
CA GLU A 276 -19.02 -4.92 26.10
C GLU A 276 -18.36 -4.32 27.34
N ILE A 277 -18.50 -3.00 27.57
CA ILE A 277 -17.91 -2.32 28.72
C ILE A 277 -18.75 -2.61 29.97
N PRO A 278 -18.19 -3.26 31.00
CA PRO A 278 -18.96 -3.69 32.18
C PRO A 278 -19.54 -2.54 33.03
N TRP A 279 -18.87 -1.39 33.06
CA TRP A 279 -19.24 -0.25 33.90
C TRP A 279 -20.17 0.75 33.21
N VAL A 280 -20.51 0.51 31.94
CA VAL A 280 -21.44 1.36 31.18
C VAL A 280 -22.82 0.72 31.24
N ASN A 281 -23.69 1.26 32.10
CA ASN A 281 -25.06 0.77 32.26
C ASN A 281 -26.03 1.38 31.24
N GLU A 282 -25.67 2.52 30.63
CA GLU A 282 -26.49 3.17 29.62
C GLU A 282 -26.41 2.44 28.27
N ALA A 283 -27.52 2.40 27.55
CA ALA A 283 -27.53 1.87 26.19
C ALA A 283 -26.60 2.69 25.28
N VAL A 284 -25.59 2.03 24.72
CA VAL A 284 -24.60 2.67 23.84
C VAL A 284 -25.21 2.93 22.47
N THR A 285 -25.43 4.20 22.15
CA THR A 285 -25.92 4.68 20.85
C THR A 285 -24.82 5.41 20.07
N PRO A 286 -24.96 5.57 18.73
CA PRO A 286 -23.97 6.28 17.91
C PRO A 286 -23.71 7.74 18.33
N ASP A 287 -24.60 8.34 19.11
CA ASP A 287 -24.48 9.70 19.61
C ASP A 287 -23.77 9.77 20.97
N ASN A 288 -23.94 8.75 21.83
CA ASN A 288 -23.31 8.68 23.15
C ASN A 288 -21.93 8.03 23.11
N VAL A 289 -21.68 7.10 22.18
CA VAL A 289 -20.47 6.27 22.11
C VAL A 289 -19.17 7.08 22.09
N VAL A 290 -19.21 8.30 21.56
CA VAL A 290 -18.05 9.20 21.46
C VAL A 290 -17.45 9.51 22.84
N ARG A 291 -18.26 9.50 23.91
CA ARG A 291 -17.81 9.72 25.30
C ARG A 291 -16.96 8.57 25.82
N GLN A 292 -17.16 7.36 25.30
CA GLN A 292 -16.51 6.13 25.75
C GLN A 292 -15.29 5.78 24.90
N VAL A 293 -14.96 6.58 23.87
CA VAL A 293 -13.85 6.30 22.94
C VAL A 293 -12.53 6.12 23.68
N GLU A 294 -12.28 6.87 24.75
CA GLU A 294 -11.05 6.74 25.54
C GLU A 294 -10.93 5.36 26.18
N ASP A 295 -12.01 4.90 26.85
CA ASP A 295 -12.08 3.58 27.46
C ASP A 295 -12.00 2.46 26.41
N ILE A 296 -12.71 2.62 25.30
CA ILE A 296 -12.72 1.64 24.19
C ILE A 296 -11.32 1.49 23.61
N VAL A 297 -10.64 2.60 23.32
CA VAL A 297 -9.30 2.60 22.75
C VAL A 297 -8.29 2.00 23.74
N LYS A 298 -8.38 2.37 25.01
CA LYS A 298 -7.48 1.85 26.08
C LYS A 298 -7.59 0.34 26.25
N HIS A 299 -8.79 -0.22 26.11
CA HIS A 299 -9.06 -1.65 26.31
C HIS A 299 -9.38 -2.41 25.01
N ARG A 300 -8.99 -1.88 23.84
CA ARG A 300 -9.45 -2.35 22.52
C ARG A 300 -9.31 -3.85 22.29
N TYR A 301 -8.17 -4.46 22.64
CA TYR A 301 -7.92 -5.88 22.38
C TYR A 301 -8.79 -6.78 23.26
N ALA A 302 -9.04 -6.38 24.51
CA ALA A 302 -9.91 -7.11 25.41
C ALA A 302 -11.37 -7.01 24.94
N LEU A 303 -11.81 -5.81 24.56
CA LEU A 303 -13.17 -5.57 24.05
C LEU A 303 -13.42 -6.28 22.72
N LEU A 304 -12.47 -6.27 21.79
CA LEU A 304 -12.58 -6.99 20.51
C LEU A 304 -12.76 -8.49 20.73
N ARG A 305 -11.91 -9.09 21.58
CA ARG A 305 -12.01 -10.53 21.91
C ARG A 305 -13.32 -10.86 22.61
N ARG A 306 -13.76 -10.02 23.55
CA ARG A 306 -15.00 -10.21 24.28
C ARG A 306 -16.20 -10.11 23.34
N ALA A 307 -16.29 -9.07 22.52
CA ALA A 307 -17.36 -8.88 21.55
C ALA A 307 -17.48 -10.07 20.59
N LEU A 308 -16.35 -10.60 20.10
CA LEU A 308 -16.34 -11.80 19.25
C LEU A 308 -16.90 -13.04 19.96
N ARG A 309 -16.57 -13.25 21.26
CA ARG A 309 -17.12 -14.36 22.05
C ARG A 309 -18.61 -14.19 22.30
N THR A 310 -19.04 -13.03 22.78
CA THR A 310 -20.47 -12.73 23.04
C THR A 310 -21.31 -12.96 21.78
N HIS A 311 -20.79 -12.56 20.61
CA HIS A 311 -21.46 -12.77 19.32
C HIS A 311 -21.53 -14.25 18.92
N GLN A 312 -20.44 -15.01 19.14
CA GLN A 312 -20.43 -16.44 18.89
C GLN A 312 -21.42 -17.19 19.78
N ASP A 313 -21.47 -16.84 21.08
CA ASP A 313 -22.40 -17.43 22.03
C ASP A 313 -23.86 -17.11 21.67
N ALA A 314 -24.14 -15.89 21.22
CA ALA A 314 -25.46 -15.48 20.73
C ALA A 314 -25.89 -16.28 19.50
N LEU A 315 -24.99 -16.50 18.52
CA LEU A 315 -25.28 -17.32 17.35
C LEU A 315 -25.56 -18.78 17.71
N LEU A 316 -24.83 -19.34 18.68
CA LEU A 316 -25.09 -20.71 19.15
C LEU A 316 -26.45 -20.82 19.83
N ALA A 317 -26.85 -19.83 20.63
CA ALA A 317 -28.17 -19.78 21.24
C ALA A 317 -29.29 -19.67 20.20
N GLU A 318 -29.12 -18.85 19.16
CA GLU A 318 -30.09 -18.75 18.04
C GLU A 318 -30.22 -20.07 17.27
N CYS A 319 -29.11 -20.77 17.01
CA CYS A 319 -29.14 -22.09 16.38
C CYS A 319 -29.87 -23.12 17.26
N GLN A 320 -29.63 -23.13 18.57
CA GLN A 320 -30.30 -24.04 19.50
C GLN A 320 -31.81 -23.75 19.60
N ALA A 321 -32.21 -22.47 19.68
CA ALA A 321 -33.63 -22.07 19.70
C ALA A 321 -34.36 -22.49 18.40
N SER A 322 -33.70 -22.38 17.24
CA SER A 322 -34.29 -22.82 15.96
C SER A 322 -34.50 -24.35 15.86
N CYS A 323 -33.74 -25.13 16.63
CA CYS A 323 -33.88 -26.59 16.71
C CYS A 323 -34.96 -27.03 17.70
N GLU A 324 -35.29 -26.22 18.72
CA GLU A 324 -36.38 -26.52 19.66
C GLU A 324 -37.77 -26.20 19.08
N ASP A 325 -37.89 -25.16 18.24
CA ASP A 325 -39.13 -24.84 17.52
C ASP A 325 -39.51 -25.89 16.45
N SER A 326 -38.58 -26.76 16.05
CA SER A 326 -38.85 -27.87 15.11
C SER A 326 -39.20 -29.19 15.79
N LEU A 327 -39.18 -29.27 17.13
CA LEU A 327 -39.44 -30.49 17.90
C LEU A 327 -40.76 -30.47 18.70
N THR A 328 -41.62 -29.45 18.53
CA THR A 328 -42.86 -29.29 19.31
C THR A 328 -44.17 -29.63 18.56
N GLU A 329 -44.11 -30.12 17.32
CA GLU A 329 -45.24 -30.79 16.66
C GLU A 329 -44.93 -32.26 16.40
N GLU A 330 -44.95 -33.08 17.46
CA GLU A 330 -45.50 -34.45 17.47
C GLU A 330 -45.27 -35.10 18.86
N SER A 331 -46.35 -35.21 19.64
CA SER A 331 -46.47 -36.18 20.75
C SER A 331 -47.27 -37.36 20.16
N ALA A 332 -47.01 -38.65 20.30
CA ALA A 332 -46.30 -39.51 21.27
C ALA A 332 -46.25 -40.97 20.68
N PRO A 333 -46.08 -42.06 21.45
CA PRO A 333 -44.84 -42.57 22.08
C PRO A 333 -44.52 -44.04 21.69
N SER A 334 -43.25 -44.43 21.63
CA SER A 334 -42.86 -45.83 21.93
C SER A 334 -41.36 -46.08 22.08
N GLN A 335 -41.04 -46.61 23.27
CA GLN A 335 -40.00 -47.56 23.64
C GLN A 335 -38.51 -47.17 23.65
N GLU A 336 -37.99 -47.26 24.86
CA GLU A 336 -36.60 -47.32 25.28
C GLU A 336 -35.77 -48.28 24.40
N GLN A 337 -34.60 -47.81 23.95
CA GLN A 337 -33.34 -48.56 24.10
C GLN A 337 -32.15 -47.61 24.15
N ASN A 338 -31.33 -47.84 25.18
CA ASN A 338 -30.24 -47.02 25.65
C ASN A 338 -28.96 -47.32 24.84
N SER A 339 -28.23 -46.31 24.35
CA SER A 339 -26.81 -46.41 23.98
C SER A 339 -26.17 -45.02 23.92
N ASN A 340 -25.27 -44.76 24.86
CA ASN A 340 -24.48 -43.56 25.02
C ASN A 340 -23.43 -43.36 23.89
N ALA A 341 -23.06 -42.08 23.73
CA ALA A 341 -21.77 -41.55 23.28
C ALA A 341 -21.44 -41.47 21.77
N SER A 342 -21.42 -40.24 21.26
CA SER A 342 -20.25 -39.52 20.71
C SER A 342 -20.58 -38.74 19.43
N PHE A 343 -20.78 -37.43 19.54
CA PHE A 343 -20.75 -36.50 18.39
C PHE A 343 -20.07 -35.16 18.73
N LEU A 344 -19.06 -35.24 19.60
CA LEU A 344 -18.08 -34.17 19.85
C LEU A 344 -16.69 -34.79 19.82
N GLN A 345 -16.25 -35.26 18.65
CA GLN A 345 -14.83 -35.49 18.42
C GLN A 345 -14.47 -35.49 16.93
N GLN A 346 -14.56 -34.33 16.28
CA GLN A 346 -13.86 -34.15 15.01
C GLN A 346 -13.49 -32.69 14.74
N CYS A 347 -12.89 -32.03 15.71
CA CYS A 347 -12.15 -30.79 15.48
C CYS A 347 -11.09 -30.63 16.58
N GLU A 348 -10.10 -31.51 16.56
CA GLU A 348 -8.71 -31.23 16.97
C GLU A 348 -7.95 -32.55 16.96
N LEU A 349 -7.13 -32.75 15.93
CA LEU A 349 -5.84 -33.42 15.97
C LEU A 349 -5.32 -33.47 14.53
N ASN A 350 -4.34 -32.64 14.22
CA ASN A 350 -3.10 -33.06 13.53
C ASN A 350 -2.23 -31.83 13.25
N ALA A 351 -1.60 -31.33 14.31
CA ALA A 351 -0.34 -30.61 14.17
C ALA A 351 0.82 -31.55 14.55
N LYS A 352 1.71 -31.76 13.57
CA LYS A 352 3.05 -32.41 13.62
C LYS A 352 2.99 -33.95 13.58
N ARG A 353 3.76 -34.68 12.76
CA ARG A 353 5.17 -34.50 12.37
C ARG A 353 5.59 -35.52 11.27
N GLY A 354 6.56 -35.15 10.41
CA GLY A 354 7.46 -36.07 9.67
C GLY A 354 7.36 -35.96 8.14
N ARG A 355 8.15 -35.10 7.45
CA ARG A 355 9.50 -35.27 6.87
C ARG A 355 9.63 -36.24 5.67
N ARG A 356 10.10 -35.64 4.53
CA ARG A 356 10.90 -36.15 3.39
C ARG A 356 10.17 -37.05 2.38
N ASP A 357 10.36 -36.98 1.05
CA ASP A 357 11.29 -36.31 0.12
C ASP A 357 10.62 -36.21 -1.28
N GLY A 358 11.10 -35.30 -2.16
CA GLY A 358 11.26 -35.58 -3.60
C GLY A 358 10.19 -35.15 -4.62
N ASP A 359 10.53 -34.10 -5.38
CA ASP A 359 10.32 -33.81 -6.81
C ASP A 359 8.94 -33.75 -7.53
N ASP A 360 8.79 -32.59 -8.18
CA ASP A 360 8.36 -32.30 -9.56
C ASP A 360 6.91 -32.41 -10.05
N ASN A 361 6.39 -31.19 -10.30
CA ASN A 361 5.55 -30.71 -11.39
C ASN A 361 4.01 -30.94 -11.37
N PRO A 362 3.19 -29.89 -11.61
CA PRO A 362 1.73 -29.98 -11.55
C PRO A 362 1.10 -30.14 -12.94
N CYS A 363 0.18 -31.09 -13.11
CA CYS A 363 -0.73 -31.14 -14.25
C CYS A 363 -2.03 -31.92 -13.92
N THR A 364 -3.14 -31.18 -13.93
CA THR A 364 -4.34 -31.45 -14.75
C THR A 364 -5.28 -32.63 -14.41
N LEU A 365 -6.46 -32.26 -13.85
CA LEU A 365 -7.83 -32.84 -14.00
C LEU A 365 -8.05 -34.33 -13.59
N PRO A 366 -9.29 -34.81 -13.32
CA PRO A 366 -10.58 -34.34 -13.85
C PRO A 366 -11.75 -34.17 -12.86
N GLU A 367 -12.68 -33.29 -13.25
CA GLU A 367 -14.04 -33.19 -12.72
C GLU A 367 -14.80 -34.51 -12.93
N LEU A 368 -15.39 -35.03 -11.85
CA LEU A 368 -16.41 -36.05 -11.91
C LEU A 368 -17.76 -35.38 -11.65
N HIS A 369 -18.54 -35.23 -12.72
CA HIS A 369 -19.94 -34.87 -12.65
C HIS A 369 -20.73 -35.92 -11.87
N SER A 370 -21.43 -35.49 -10.83
CA SER A 370 -22.63 -36.17 -10.37
C SER A 370 -23.74 -35.13 -10.23
N ASP A 371 -24.63 -35.15 -11.21
CA ASP A 371 -25.89 -34.43 -11.19
C ASP A 371 -26.71 -34.89 -9.98
N THR A 372 -26.90 -33.99 -9.01
CA THR A 372 -28.04 -34.08 -8.12
C THR A 372 -28.57 -32.67 -7.90
N GLN A 373 -29.77 -32.49 -8.43
CA GLN A 373 -30.51 -31.27 -8.56
C GLN A 373 -31.06 -30.86 -7.18
N ASP A 374 -30.22 -30.25 -6.34
CA ASP A 374 -30.69 -29.64 -5.10
C ASP A 374 -30.92 -28.15 -5.30
N ASN A 375 -32.19 -27.80 -5.19
CA ASN A 375 -32.78 -26.47 -5.25
C ASN A 375 -32.36 -25.68 -3.99
N GLN A 376 -31.08 -25.35 -3.85
CA GLN A 376 -30.59 -24.52 -2.74
C GLN A 376 -30.74 -23.03 -3.10
N GLY A 377 -31.57 -22.34 -2.32
CA GLY A 377 -31.61 -20.88 -2.32
C GLY A 377 -30.21 -20.27 -2.12
N PRO A 378 -30.00 -19.00 -2.51
CA PRO A 378 -28.68 -18.40 -2.50
C PRO A 378 -28.06 -18.49 -1.11
N ALA A 379 -26.87 -19.10 -1.02
CA ALA A 379 -26.14 -19.30 0.21
C ALA A 379 -26.16 -18.02 1.08
N PRO A 380 -26.47 -18.12 2.39
CA PRO A 380 -26.61 -16.96 3.25
C PRO A 380 -25.29 -16.16 3.29
N ASN A 381 -25.39 -14.86 3.06
CA ASN A 381 -24.25 -13.94 3.04
C ASN A 381 -23.42 -14.06 4.34
N TRP A 382 -22.21 -14.61 4.23
CA TRP A 382 -21.31 -14.84 5.37
C TRP A 382 -20.98 -13.57 6.15
N GLY A 383 -20.96 -12.40 5.49
CA GLY A 383 -20.71 -11.12 6.15
C GLY A 383 -21.79 -10.73 7.16
N LYS A 384 -23.00 -11.30 7.06
CA LYS A 384 -24.05 -11.10 8.06
C LYS A 384 -23.86 -11.98 9.30
N ARG A 385 -23.10 -13.07 9.19
CA ARG A 385 -22.81 -13.99 10.31
C ARG A 385 -21.65 -13.50 11.16
N MET A 386 -20.71 -12.74 10.58
CA MET A 386 -19.51 -12.30 11.28
C MET A 386 -19.71 -10.92 11.92
N LEU A 387 -19.34 -10.76 13.19
CA LEU A 387 -19.51 -9.50 13.93
C LEU A 387 -18.75 -8.33 13.28
N PHE A 388 -17.50 -8.58 12.90
CA PHE A 388 -16.66 -7.66 12.15
C PHE A 388 -16.37 -8.27 10.79
N ALA A 389 -16.97 -7.69 9.75
CA ALA A 389 -16.72 -8.06 8.37
C ALA A 389 -16.51 -6.77 7.55
N PRO A 390 -15.79 -6.84 6.43
CA PRO A 390 -15.68 -5.72 5.51
C PRO A 390 -17.08 -5.21 5.13
N PRO A 391 -17.36 -3.89 5.19
CA PRO A 391 -18.72 -3.39 4.94
C PRO A 391 -19.26 -3.70 3.54
N CYS A 392 -18.38 -3.97 2.56
CA CYS A 392 -18.77 -4.43 1.22
C CYS A 392 -19.37 -5.83 1.21
N VAL A 393 -19.04 -6.68 2.19
CA VAL A 393 -19.61 -8.02 2.35
C VAL A 393 -20.93 -7.94 3.12
N ILE A 394 -20.96 -7.17 4.21
CA ILE A 394 -22.19 -6.96 5.01
C ILE A 394 -23.32 -6.41 4.13
N HIS A 395 -23.00 -5.39 3.33
CA HIS A 395 -23.92 -4.73 2.41
C HIS A 395 -23.65 -5.13 0.96
N ALA A 396 -23.53 -6.43 0.70
CA ALA A 396 -23.36 -6.94 -0.66
C ALA A 396 -24.45 -6.38 -1.58
N LYS A 397 -24.04 -5.73 -2.67
CA LYS A 397 -24.98 -5.30 -3.71
C LYS A 397 -25.70 -6.55 -4.24
N LYS A 398 -27.01 -6.45 -4.47
CA LYS A 398 -27.75 -7.51 -5.19
C LYS A 398 -27.02 -7.75 -6.51
N ARG A 399 -26.37 -8.92 -6.65
CA ARG A 399 -25.82 -9.32 -7.94
C ARG A 399 -26.99 -9.38 -8.90
N ARG A 400 -26.88 -8.70 -10.05
CA ARG A 400 -27.75 -9.03 -11.17
C ARG A 400 -27.49 -10.50 -11.44
N VAL A 401 -28.55 -11.31 -11.49
CA VAL A 401 -28.46 -12.67 -11.98
C VAL A 401 -27.84 -12.54 -13.37
N GLU A 402 -26.60 -13.01 -13.55
CA GLU A 402 -26.03 -13.12 -14.87
C GLU A 402 -27.01 -13.95 -15.67
N GLN A 403 -27.54 -13.35 -16.73
CA GLN A 403 -28.39 -14.06 -17.67
C GLN A 403 -27.57 -15.25 -18.13
N ARG A 404 -28.06 -16.47 -17.86
CA ARG A 404 -27.35 -17.72 -18.21
C ARG A 404 -26.85 -17.55 -19.64
N VAL A 405 -25.54 -17.64 -19.83
CA VAL A 405 -24.95 -17.63 -21.16
C VAL A 405 -25.67 -18.74 -21.91
N LEU A 406 -26.43 -18.39 -22.95
CA LEU A 406 -27.08 -19.37 -23.81
C LEU A 406 -25.94 -20.15 -24.44
N THR A 407 -25.78 -21.40 -24.01
CA THR A 407 -24.70 -22.31 -24.45
C THR A 407 -24.86 -22.76 -25.90
N ASP A 408 -26.01 -22.46 -26.50
CA ASP A 408 -26.45 -23.04 -27.77
C ASP A 408 -26.20 -22.09 -28.95
N VAL A 409 -25.39 -21.04 -28.77
CA VAL A 409 -24.97 -20.13 -29.84
C VAL A 409 -23.57 -20.53 -30.32
N THR A 410 -23.51 -21.11 -31.51
CA THR A 410 -22.34 -21.65 -32.21
C THR A 410 -21.69 -20.63 -33.16
N GLY A 411 -22.44 -19.62 -33.62
CA GLY A 411 -21.98 -18.59 -34.56
C GLY A 411 -22.16 -18.95 -36.03
N ASP A 412 -22.57 -20.18 -36.32
CA ASP A 412 -22.88 -20.67 -37.68
C ASP A 412 -24.40 -20.70 -37.94
N GLU A 413 -25.20 -20.07 -37.09
CA GLU A 413 -26.65 -20.00 -37.26
C GLU A 413 -27.01 -19.22 -38.54
N GLU A 414 -28.01 -19.71 -39.27
CA GLU A 414 -28.55 -19.00 -40.42
C GLU A 414 -29.26 -17.72 -39.94
N ILE A 415 -28.76 -16.57 -40.37
CA ILE A 415 -29.36 -15.27 -40.10
C ILE A 415 -30.37 -14.99 -41.20
N SER A 416 -31.66 -14.92 -40.85
CA SER A 416 -32.71 -14.65 -41.83
C SER A 416 -32.66 -13.21 -42.34
N ASP A 417 -33.06 -13.00 -43.60
CA ASP A 417 -33.17 -11.66 -44.19
C ASP A 417 -34.07 -10.72 -43.35
N SER A 418 -35.09 -11.26 -42.67
CA SER A 418 -35.95 -10.48 -41.78
C SER A 418 -35.23 -9.93 -40.53
N GLU A 419 -34.26 -10.67 -39.98
CA GLU A 419 -33.43 -10.19 -38.88
C GLU A 419 -32.50 -9.09 -39.38
N ILE A 420 -31.90 -9.27 -40.57
CA ILE A 420 -31.03 -8.27 -41.20
C ILE A 420 -31.80 -6.98 -41.50
N ASP A 421 -32.99 -7.10 -42.08
CA ASP A 421 -33.86 -5.98 -42.43
C ASP A 421 -34.28 -5.16 -41.21
N SER A 422 -34.36 -5.78 -40.03
CA SER A 422 -34.70 -5.06 -38.78
C SER A 422 -33.67 -4.00 -38.38
N TYR A 423 -32.42 -4.13 -38.86
CA TYR A 423 -31.35 -3.14 -38.64
C TYR A 423 -31.26 -2.10 -39.76
N ILE A 424 -31.97 -2.31 -40.88
CA ILE A 424 -31.96 -1.41 -42.03
C ILE A 424 -33.10 -0.40 -41.87
N ARG A 425 -32.76 0.89 -41.86
CA ARG A 425 -33.76 1.95 -41.83
C ARG A 425 -34.69 1.84 -43.03
N THR A 426 -35.97 1.97 -42.78
CA THR A 426 -36.96 2.03 -43.83
C THR A 426 -36.73 3.27 -44.72
N PRO A 427 -37.18 3.25 -45.99
CA PRO A 427 -37.07 4.42 -46.87
C PRO A 427 -37.79 5.67 -46.36
N LEU A 428 -38.75 5.53 -45.45
CA LEU A 428 -39.41 6.64 -44.78
C LEU A 428 -38.51 7.25 -43.70
N GLU A 429 -37.99 6.42 -42.79
CA GLU A 429 -37.06 6.83 -41.73
C GLU A 429 -35.80 7.50 -42.30
N ALA A 430 -35.26 6.99 -43.42
CA ALA A 430 -34.11 7.58 -44.08
C ALA A 430 -34.40 9.00 -44.63
N ARG A 431 -35.59 9.22 -45.19
CA ARG A 431 -36.01 10.55 -45.69
C ARG A 431 -36.27 11.52 -44.57
N GLU A 432 -36.89 11.08 -43.49
CA GLU A 432 -37.12 11.89 -42.29
C GLU A 432 -35.79 12.27 -41.64
N PHE A 433 -34.88 11.31 -41.47
CA PHE A 433 -33.53 11.57 -40.96
C PHE A 433 -32.79 12.61 -41.81
N ALA A 434 -32.82 12.47 -43.15
CA ALA A 434 -32.18 13.43 -44.05
C ALA A 434 -32.80 14.84 -43.99
N ARG A 435 -34.11 14.95 -43.80
CA ARG A 435 -34.78 16.24 -43.59
C ARG A 435 -34.38 16.88 -42.27
N THR A 436 -34.38 16.11 -41.19
CA THR A 436 -33.96 16.58 -39.86
C THR A 436 -32.50 17.00 -39.87
N GLN A 437 -31.63 16.25 -40.55
CA GLN A 437 -30.21 16.61 -40.68
C GLN A 437 -30.02 17.93 -41.43
N LYS A 438 -30.80 18.19 -42.50
CA LYS A 438 -30.78 19.48 -43.21
C LYS A 438 -31.23 20.64 -42.35
N MET A 439 -32.32 20.46 -41.58
CA MET A 439 -32.83 21.48 -40.66
C MET A 439 -31.89 21.79 -39.49
N LEU A 440 -31.02 20.86 -39.10
CA LEU A 440 -30.01 21.09 -38.05
C LEU A 440 -28.71 21.71 -38.58
N SER A 441 -28.51 21.75 -39.91
CA SER A 441 -27.35 22.35 -40.57
C SER A 441 -27.60 23.76 -41.11
N GLU A 442 -28.85 24.22 -41.06
CA GLU A 442 -29.27 25.63 -41.20
C GLU A 442 -29.33 26.27 -39.81
#